data_AF-A0AAV0F1K2-F1
#
_entry.id   AF-A0AAV0F1K2-F1
#
_cell.length_a   1.000
_cell.length_b   1.000
_cell.length_c   1.000
_cell.angle_alpha   90.00
_cell.angle_beta   90.00
_cell.angle_gamma   90.00
#
_symmetry.space_group_name_H-M   'P 1'
#
loop_
_entity.id
_entity.type
_entity.pdbx_description
1 polymer ?
#
loop_
_entity_poly.entity_id
_entity_poly.type
_entity_poly.pdbx_seq_one_letter_code
_entity_poly.pdbx_strand_id
1 'polypeptide(L)' 'MHDDALNEVCRLYNVVRVDTHENPHKFPEGDEELEDHRMMSQYLPLLRECMPSAAEEIESDMHDYISKR' A
#
# COMPACT_ATOMS: atom_id res chain seq x y z
N MET A 1 30.34 -7.91 -3.97
CA MET A 1 30.46 -9.30 -4.47
C MET A 1 29.18 -10.11 -4.27
N HIS A 2 28.70 -10.37 -3.04
CA HIS A 2 27.45 -11.14 -2.86
C HIS A 2 26.19 -10.34 -3.22
N ASP A 3 26.17 -9.04 -2.93
CA ASP A 3 25.02 -8.18 -3.21
C ASP A 3 24.82 -7.91 -4.71
N ASP A 4 25.92 -7.75 -5.45
CA ASP A 4 25.91 -7.52 -6.90
C ASP A 4 25.36 -8.73 -7.67
N ALA A 5 25.75 -9.94 -7.24
CA ALA A 5 25.25 -11.19 -7.80
C ALA A 5 23.75 -11.38 -7.50
N LEU A 6 23.31 -11.02 -6.29
CA LEU A 6 21.90 -11.06 -5.93
C LEU A 6 21.08 -10.05 -6.74
N ASN A 7 21.59 -8.84 -6.93
CA ASN A 7 20.98 -7.80 -7.78
C ASN A 7 20.81 -8.27 -9.23
N GLU A 8 21.79 -8.97 -9.78
CA GLU A 8 21.71 -9.52 -11.13
C GLU A 8 20.64 -10.60 -11.27
N VAL A 9 20.53 -11.49 -10.29
CA VAL A 9 19.47 -12.49 -10.22
C VAL A 9 18.10 -11.83 -10.09
N CYS A 10 17.94 -10.83 -9.23
CA CYS A 10 16.69 -10.10 -9.08
C CYS A 10 16.27 -9.41 -10.38
N ARG A 11 17.20 -8.78 -11.10
CA ARG A 11 16.93 -8.17 -12.42
C ARG A 11 16.48 -9.21 -13.45
N LEU A 12 17.12 -10.38 -13.48
CA LEU A 12 16.78 -11.45 -14.43
C LEU A 12 15.35 -11.96 -14.24
N TYR A 13 14.90 -12.06 -12.98
CA TYR A 13 13.55 -12.51 -12.64
C TYR A 13 12.54 -11.37 -12.44
N ASN A 14 12.93 -10.13 -12.76
CA ASN A 14 12.12 -8.92 -12.54
C ASN A 14 11.58 -8.81 -11.10
N VAL A 15 12.39 -9.23 -10.13
CA VAL A 15 12.09 -9.16 -8.69
C VAL A 15 12.56 -7.82 -8.16
N VAL A 16 11.67 -7.11 -7.47
CA VAL A 16 11.99 -5.85 -6.78
C VAL A 16 12.58 -6.15 -5.41
N ARG A 17 13.77 -5.60 -5.14
CA ARG A 17 14.40 -5.67 -3.81
C ARG A 17 13.88 -4.55 -2.93
N VAL A 18 13.40 -4.90 -1.73
CA VAL A 18 12.83 -3.96 -0.75
C VAL A 18 13.73 -3.79 0.48
N ASP A 19 14.79 -4.60 0.57
CA ASP A 19 15.78 -4.61 1.64
C ASP A 19 16.84 -3.51 1.48
N THR A 20 16.98 -2.96 0.27
CA THR A 20 17.78 -1.77 0.01
C THR A 20 17.03 -0.56 0.54
N HIS A 21 17.36 -0.16 1.77
CA HIS A 21 16.82 1.02 2.44
C HIS A 21 17.34 2.33 1.79
N GLU A 22 17.09 2.52 0.50
CA GLU A 22 17.07 3.85 -0.11
C GLU A 22 15.62 4.32 -0.02
N ASN A 23 15.32 4.99 1.08
CA ASN A 23 14.00 5.49 1.44
C ASN A 23 13.92 6.96 0.98
N PRO A 24 13.37 7.30 -0.20
CA PRO A 24 13.28 8.69 -0.63
C PRO A 24 12.19 9.48 0.11
N HIS A 25 11.29 8.82 0.82
CA HIS A 25 10.21 9.48 1.54
C HIS A 25 9.98 8.82 2.90
N LYS A 26 10.59 9.40 3.93
CA LYS A 26 10.07 9.28 5.29
C LYS A 26 8.97 10.33 5.42
N PHE A 27 7.74 9.99 5.06
CA PHE A 27 6.62 10.79 5.55
C PHE A 27 6.40 10.41 7.02
N PRO A 28 5.91 11.34 7.86
CA PRO A 28 5.53 10.96 9.22
C PRO A 28 4.49 9.82 9.13
N GLU A 29 4.69 8.74 9.86
CA GLU A 29 3.91 7.48 9.80
C GLU A 29 2.38 7.71 9.82
N GLY A 30 1.92 8.79 10.46
CA GLY A 30 0.50 9.16 10.51
C GLY A 30 -0.07 9.85 9.25
N ASP A 31 0.75 10.35 8.33
CA ASP A 31 0.34 10.93 7.04
C ASP A 31 0.28 9.86 5.94
N GLU A 32 1.16 8.84 5.99
CA GLU A 32 1.14 7.71 5.04
C GLU A 32 -0.18 6.93 5.13
N GLU A 33 -0.63 6.63 6.36
CA GLU A 33 -1.90 5.92 6.58
C GLU A 33 -3.12 6.72 6.10
N LEU A 34 -3.11 8.05 6.25
CA LEU A 34 -4.18 8.92 5.74
C LEU A 34 -4.18 9.02 4.21
N GLU A 35 -3.00 9.02 3.61
CA GLU A 35 -2.84 8.99 2.15
C GLU A 35 -3.31 7.65 1.56
N ASP A 36 -3.02 6.54 2.23
CA ASP A 36 -3.51 5.21 1.87
C ASP A 36 -5.03 5.12 1.95
N HIS A 37 -5.64 5.60 3.04
CA HIS A 37 -7.11 5.66 3.15
C HIS A 37 -7.73 6.56 2.08
N ARG A 38 -7.10 7.69 1.77
CA ARG A 38 -7.56 8.58 0.69
C ARG A 38 -7.49 7.87 -0.66
N MET A 39 -6.38 7.19 -0.95
CA MET A 39 -6.21 6.41 -2.18
C MET A 39 -7.26 5.29 -2.28
N MET A 40 -7.42 4.49 -1.22
CA MET A 40 -8.44 3.43 -1.18
C MET A 40 -9.85 3.96 -1.45
N SER A 41 -10.18 5.13 -0.89
CA SER A 41 -11.51 5.73 -1.07
C SER A 41 -11.85 6.06 -2.53
N GLN A 42 -10.83 6.34 -3.36
CA GLN A 42 -11.02 6.64 -4.78
C GLN A 42 -11.46 5.41 -5.58
N TYR A 43 -11.13 4.20 -5.11
CA TYR A 43 -11.45 2.94 -5.79
C TYR A 43 -12.73 2.28 -5.29
N LEU A 44 -13.28 2.68 -4.13
CA LEU A 44 -14.52 2.15 -3.58
C LEU A 44 -15.72 2.19 -4.54
N PRO A 45 -15.91 3.23 -5.38
CA PRO A 45 -16.97 3.22 -6.38
C PRO A 45 -16.87 2.03 -7.35
N LEU A 46 -15.66 1.77 -7.87
CA LEU A 46 -15.40 0.64 -8.78
C LEU A 46 -15.58 -0.70 -8.05
N LEU A 47 -15.14 -0.78 -6.80
CA LEU A 47 -15.31 -1.98 -5.98
C LEU A 47 -16.79 -2.26 -5.71
N ARG A 48 -17.60 -1.22 -5.47
CA ARG A 48 -19.03 -1.33 -5.20
C ARG A 48 -19.83 -1.84 -6.41
N GLU A 49 -19.37 -1.57 -7.63
CA GLU A 49 -19.96 -2.12 -8.85
C GLU A 49 -19.75 -3.64 -8.99
N CYS A 50 -18.60 -4.14 -8.53
CA CYS A 50 -18.23 -5.56 -8.67
C CYS A 50 -18.56 -6.40 -7.43
N MET A 51 -18.37 -5.84 -6.22
CA MET A 51 -18.48 -6.50 -4.92
C MET A 51 -19.05 -5.54 -3.87
N PRO A 52 -20.36 -5.25 -3.90
CA PRO A 52 -20.99 -4.22 -3.07
C PRO A 52 -20.87 -4.49 -1.56
N SER A 53 -21.00 -5.74 -1.13
CA SER A 53 -20.87 -6.11 0.29
C SER A 53 -19.46 -5.90 0.84
N ALA A 54 -18.44 -6.20 0.03
CA ALA A 54 -17.05 -5.98 0.42
C ALA A 54 -16.70 -4.48 0.47
N ALA A 55 -17.27 -3.68 -0.45
CA ALA A 55 -17.09 -2.22 -0.41
C ALA A 55 -17.69 -1.60 0.87
N GLU A 56 -18.84 -2.09 1.32
CA GLU A 56 -19.48 -1.63 2.56
C GLU A 56 -18.69 -1.99 3.82
N GLU A 57 -18.15 -3.22 3.89
CA GLU A 57 -17.28 -3.67 4.98
C GLU A 57 -16.01 -2.80 5.09
N ILE A 58 -15.34 -2.56 3.95
CA ILE A 58 -14.12 -1.75 3.91
C ILE A 58 -14.40 -0.30 4.31
N GLU A 59 -15.51 0.29 3.85
CA GLU A 59 -15.90 1.66 4.26
C GLU A 59 -16.14 1.76 5.76
N SER A 60 -16.81 0.77 6.34
CA SER A 60 -17.04 0.69 7.79
C SER A 60 -15.73 0.63 8.55
N ASP A 61 -14.80 -0.24 8.13
CA ASP A 61 -13.49 -0.40 8.77
C ASP A 61 -12.65 0.88 8.67
N MET A 62 -12.70 1.58 7.54
CA MET A 62 -12.03 2.86 7.35
C MET A 62 -12.59 3.95 8.28
N HIS A 63 -13.92 4.04 8.42
CA HIS A 63 -14.56 4.97 9.35
C HIS A 63 -14.23 4.66 10.81
N ASP A 64 -14.20 3.38 11.16
CA ASP A 64 -13.82 2.90 12.49
C ASP A 64 -12.37 3.26 12.83
N TYR A 65 -11.45 3.09 11.88
CA TYR A 65 -10.05 3.48 12.04
C TYR A 65 -9.90 5.00 12.25
N ILE A 66 -10.55 5.81 11.40
CA ILE A 66 -10.51 7.28 11.52
C ILE A 66 -11.12 7.75 12.85
N SER A 67 -12.17 7.08 13.33
CA SER A 67 -12.84 7.42 14.59
C SER A 67 -12.09 6.97 15.85
N LYS A 68 -11.19 5.99 15.73
CA LYS A 68 -10.38 5.44 16.84
C LYS A 68 -9.03 6.14 17.02
N ARG A 69 -8.66 7.03 16.10
CA ARG A 69 -7.47 7.89 16.17
C ARG A 69 -7.75 9.15 16.98
#